data_AF-A0A842U2I0-F1
#
_entry.id   AF-A0A842U2I0-F1
#
_cell.length_a   1.000
_cell.length_b   1.000
_cell.length_c   1.000
_cell.angle_alpha   90.00
_cell.angle_beta   90.00
_cell.angle_gamma   90.00
#
_symmetry.space_group_name_H-M   'P 1'
#
loop_
_entity.id
_entity.type
_entity.pdbx_description
1 polymer ?
#
loop_
_entity_poly.entity_id
_entity_poly.type
_entity_poly.pdbx_seq_one_letter_code
_entity_poly.pdbx_strand_id
1 'polypeptide(L)' 'MNEKQIEKQAKNILDKFSKALGKVEELEDYYVDREKFERDENGEKCDKDFKERMLDNAPRKNRDFVIAEKGDWKK' A
#
# COMPACT_ATOMS: atom_id res chain seq x y z
N MET A 1 10.16 -21.42 3.05
CA MET A 1 11.16 -20.60 3.76
C MET A 1 11.12 -20.98 5.21
N ASN A 2 12.28 -21.23 5.84
CA ASN A 2 12.35 -21.55 7.27
C ASN A 2 12.39 -20.24 8.09
N GLU A 3 11.77 -20.20 9.26
CA GLU A 3 11.73 -19.06 10.19
C GLU A 3 13.12 -18.45 10.42
N LYS A 4 14.16 -19.28 10.61
CA LYS A 4 15.55 -18.83 10.78
C LYS A 4 16.10 -18.08 9.56
N GLN A 5 15.66 -18.44 8.36
CA GLN A 5 16.07 -17.74 7.13
C GLN A 5 15.38 -16.38 7.04
N ILE A 6 14.10 -16.29 7.43
CA ILE A 6 13.32 -15.05 7.47
C ILE A 6 13.95 -14.09 8.48
N GLU A 7 14.27 -14.57 9.68
CA GLU A 7 14.91 -13.78 10.73
C GLU A 7 16.26 -13.21 10.26
N LYS A 8 17.10 -14.05 9.64
CA LYS A 8 18.39 -13.62 9.08
C LYS A 8 18.22 -12.57 7.98
N GLN A 9 17.23 -12.73 7.11
CA GLN A 9 16.93 -11.77 6.05
C GLN A 9 16.42 -10.45 6.63
N ALA A 10 15.49 -10.49 7.58
CA ALA A 10 14.96 -9.32 8.26
C ALA A 10 16.07 -8.53 8.96
N LYS A 11 16.94 -9.22 9.72
CA LYS A 11 18.09 -8.60 10.37
C LYS A 11 19.02 -7.93 9.36
N ASN A 12 19.34 -8.61 8.26
CA ASN A 12 20.18 -8.04 7.20
C ASN A 12 19.55 -6.80 6.53
N ILE A 13 18.23 -6.78 6.37
CA ILE A 13 17.51 -5.59 5.86
C ILE A 13 17.62 -4.44 6.86
N LEU A 14 17.35 -4.70 8.14
CA LEU A 14 17.43 -3.70 9.21
C LEU A 14 18.85 -3.13 9.32
N ASP A 15 19.87 -3.98 9.37
CA ASP A 15 21.27 -3.54 9.49
C ASP A 15 21.69 -2.64 8.31
N LYS A 16 21.26 -3.01 7.09
CA LYS A 16 21.53 -2.20 5.88
C LYS A 16 20.78 -0.88 5.92
N PHE A 17 19.53 -0.89 6.36
CA PHE A 17 18.70 0.31 6.47
C PHE A 17 19.27 1.28 7.51
N SER A 18 19.62 0.81 8.72
CA SER A 18 20.24 1.65 9.76
C SER A 18 21.58 2.25 9.31
N LYS A 19 22.41 1.48 8.60
CA LYS A 19 23.67 1.98 8.03
C LYS A 19 23.46 3.03 6.94
N ALA A 20 22.39 2.92 6.16
CA ALA A 20 22.05 3.92 5.15
C ALA A 20 21.50 5.19 5.82
N LEU A 21 20.60 5.04 6.79
CA LEU A 21 19.98 6.14 7.52
C LEU A 21 21.02 6.99 8.27
N GLY A 22 22.02 6.36 8.89
CA GLY A 22 23.10 7.08 9.57
C GLY A 22 24.02 7.90 8.66
N LYS A 23 23.86 7.81 7.33
CA LYS A 23 24.57 8.64 6.35
C LYS A 23 23.73 9.79 5.79
N VAL A 24 22.44 9.82 6.12
CA VAL A 24 21.52 10.85 5.67
C VAL A 24 21.59 11.99 6.69
N GLU A 25 21.87 13.20 6.23
CA GLU A 25 21.77 14.42 7.04
C GLU A 25 20.30 14.68 7.39
N GLU A 26 20.03 15.34 8.51
CA GLU A 26 18.66 15.79 8.80
C GLU A 26 18.19 16.70 7.67
N LEU A 27 17.21 16.22 6.92
CA LEU A 27 16.57 16.98 5.88
C LEU A 27 15.58 17.95 6.53
N GLU A 28 15.58 19.20 6.08
CA GLU A 28 14.52 20.16 6.41
C GLU A 28 13.14 19.59 6.04
N ASP A 29 12.11 20.13 6.70
CA ASP A 29 10.70 19.75 6.59
C ASP A 29 10.31 19.25 5.19
N TYR A 30 9.91 17.99 5.10
CA TYR A 30 9.58 17.29 3.85
C TYR A 30 8.17 17.60 3.31
N TYR A 31 7.51 18.61 3.85
CA TYR A 31 6.16 19.00 3.47
C TYR A 31 6.13 20.36 2.78
N VAL A 32 5.11 20.55 1.96
CA VAL A 32 4.80 21.84 1.36
C VAL A 32 3.66 22.44 2.19
N ASP A 33 3.89 23.60 2.79
CA ASP A 33 2.84 24.34 3.47
C ASP A 33 1.80 24.82 2.43
N ARG A 34 0.53 24.54 2.69
CA ARG A 34 -0.58 24.86 1.80
C ARG A 34 -1.79 25.27 2.61
N GLU A 35 -2.33 26.44 2.29
CA GLU A 35 -3.56 26.94 2.90
C GLU A 35 -4.79 26.05 2.63
N LYS A 36 -4.80 25.35 1.50
CA LYS A 36 -5.87 24.43 1.11
C LYS A 36 -5.28 23.07 0.70
N PHE A 37 -5.75 22.03 1.38
CA PHE A 37 -5.33 20.64 1.13
C PHE A 37 -6.54 19.69 1.01
N GLU A 38 -7.72 20.15 1.38
CA GLU A 38 -8.95 19.38 1.31
C GLU A 38 -9.52 19.38 -0.12
N ARG A 39 -10.19 18.29 -0.48
CA ARG A 39 -10.90 18.17 -1.75
C ARG A 39 -12.39 18.40 -1.51
N ASP A 40 -13.00 19.28 -2.29
CA ASP A 40 -14.44 19.52 -2.25
C ASP A 40 -15.23 18.24 -2.57
N GLU A 41 -16.25 17.95 -1.77
CA GLU A 41 -17.17 16.84 -1.99
C GLU A 41 -18.20 17.15 -3.09
N ASN A 42 -17.71 17.21 -4.33
CA ASN A 42 -18.55 17.26 -5.51
C ASN A 42 -18.97 15.82 -5.84
N GLY A 43 -20.21 15.44 -5.53
CA GLY A 43 -20.76 14.08 -5.69
C GLY A 43 -20.91 13.61 -7.15
N GLU A 44 -19.83 13.70 -7.93
CA GLU A 44 -19.78 13.29 -9.33
C GLU A 44 -20.08 11.80 -9.48
N LYS A 45 -20.86 11.46 -10.50
CA LYS A 45 -21.15 10.06 -10.82
C LYS A 45 -19.91 9.43 -11.43
N CYS A 46 -19.62 8.19 -11.02
CA CYS A 46 -18.61 7.38 -11.70
C CYS A 46 -19.00 7.16 -13.17
N ASP A 47 -17.97 7.02 -14.02
CA ASP A 47 -18.15 6.61 -15.41
C ASP A 47 -18.93 5.29 -15.50
N LYS A 48 -19.72 5.12 -16.55
CA LYS A 48 -20.56 3.91 -16.75
C LYS A 48 -19.74 2.62 -16.83
N ASP A 49 -18.51 2.71 -17.31
CA ASP A 49 -17.57 1.60 -17.51
C ASP A 49 -16.63 1.37 -16.32
N PHE A 50 -16.70 2.22 -15.28
CA PHE A 50 -15.78 2.18 -14.15
C PHE A 50 -15.71 0.79 -13.49
N LYS A 51 -16.88 0.16 -13.30
CA LYS A 51 -16.98 -1.17 -12.69
C LYS A 51 -16.23 -2.22 -13.50
N GLU A 52 -16.34 -2.18 -14.82
CA GLU A 52 -15.68 -3.13 -15.70
C GLU A 52 -14.16 -2.95 -15.66
N ARG A 53 -13.68 -1.71 -15.84
CA ARG A 53 -12.25 -1.36 -15.76
C ARG A 53 -11.63 -1.72 -14.41
N MET A 54 -12.34 -1.47 -13.32
CA MET A 54 -11.86 -1.80 -11.97
C MET A 54 -11.73 -3.31 -11.78
N LEU A 55 -12.75 -4.07 -12.18
CA LEU A 55 -12.77 -5.52 -12.03
C LEU A 55 -11.80 -6.23 -12.97
N ASP A 56 -11.56 -5.74 -14.19
CA ASP A 56 -10.59 -6.33 -15.13
C ASP A 56 -9.16 -6.39 -14.60
N ASN A 57 -8.79 -5.49 -13.69
CA ASN A 57 -7.47 -5.49 -13.04
C ASN A 57 -7.36 -6.51 -11.88
N ALA A 58 -8.47 -7.14 -11.48
CA ALA A 58 -8.47 -8.06 -10.34
C ALA A 58 -7.97 -9.47 -10.76
N PRO A 59 -7.06 -10.09 -9.98
CA PRO A 59 -6.49 -11.40 -10.33
C PRO A 59 -7.53 -12.53 -10.30
N ARG A 60 -8.57 -12.41 -9.47
CA ARG A 60 -9.72 -13.31 -9.42
C ARG A 60 -10.98 -12.48 -9.22
N LYS A 61 -11.96 -12.67 -10.10
CA LYS A 61 -13.24 -11.96 -10.05
C LYS A 61 -14.38 -12.80 -10.62
N ASN A 62 -15.60 -12.35 -10.36
CA ASN A 62 -16.77 -12.69 -11.15
C ASN A 62 -17.36 -11.41 -11.77
N ARG A 63 -18.59 -11.47 -12.30
CA ARG A 63 -19.27 -10.34 -12.95
C ARG A 63 -19.34 -9.09 -12.07
N ASP A 64 -19.48 -9.27 -10.76
CA ASP A 64 -19.84 -8.19 -9.85
C ASP A 64 -18.86 -8.00 -8.69
N PHE A 65 -17.95 -8.96 -8.45
CA PHE A 65 -17.12 -9.00 -7.24
C PHE A 65 -15.69 -9.45 -7.51
N VAL A 66 -14.76 -8.90 -6.72
CA VAL A 66 -13.41 -9.45 -6.53
C VAL A 66 -13.51 -10.66 -5.61
N ILE A 67 -12.87 -11.78 -5.97
CA ILE A 67 -12.91 -13.02 -5.20
C ILE A 67 -11.61 -13.13 -4.40
N ALA A 68 -11.74 -13.20 -3.08
CA ALA A 68 -10.64 -13.47 -2.16
C ALA A 68 -10.85 -14.79 -1.42
N GLU A 69 -9.77 -15.33 -0.85
CA GLU A 69 -9.87 -16.48 0.04
C GLU A 69 -10.60 -16.08 1.33
N LYS A 70 -11.43 -16.98 1.86
CA LYS A 70 -12.07 -16.77 3.15
C LYS A 70 -10.98 -16.81 4.21
N GLY A 71 -10.74 -15.68 4.88
CA GLY A 71 -9.87 -15.65 6.04
C GLY A 71 -10.51 -16.44 7.18
N ASP A 72 -9.80 -17.45 7.69
CA ASP A 72 -10.12 -18.05 8.98
C ASP A 72 -9.62 -17.09 10.07
N TRP A 73 -10.52 -16.62 10.93
CA TRP A 73 -10.13 -15.91 12.14
C TRP A 73 -9.36 -16.90 13.02
N LYS A 74 -8.03 -16.75 13.10
CA LYS A 74 -7.23 -17.54 14.04
C LYS A 74 -7.71 -17.23 15.46
N LYS A 75 -8.13 -18.27 16.20
CA LYS A 75 -8.28 -18.20 17.66
C LYS A 75 -6.93 -18.17 18.33
#